data_AF-A0A9E1IEE6-F1
#
_entry.id   AF-A0A9E1IEE6-F1
#
_cell.length_a   1.000
_cell.length_b   1.000
_cell.length_c   1.000
_cell.angle_alpha   90.00
_cell.angle_beta   90.00
_cell.angle_gamma   90.00
#
_symmetry.space_group_name_H-M   'P 1'
#
loop_
_entity.id
_entity.type
_entity.pdbx_description
1 polymer ?
#
loop_
_entity_poly.entity_id
_entity_poly.type
_entity_poly.pdbx_seq_one_letter_code
_entity_poly.pdbx_strand_id
1 'polypeptide(L)'
;MIFLLLFCCKKEEPPDDKDDTDIVQPEDAFCPHEQLIGTVGVTLEGSLELGARVFDKAHPWIGPPSASSAHCVFHEYQAQCKPCDSGQVCSFAGECVDEQRAVDDLSLIVTVDGIEHTLEPKDLGLIWEQFDQGSRFSFELLWADNHIETEEFTMFDDDLSVTVTAQGDYEHPGELDVSWSNPGSGGYVSTLIPINHHAGAPTFTSCQASASDEEFVVPAEMVDPLSVGTGLEFQSVQYGTYAAAFVDGGCIQFSVFRYRFPDVDFP
;
A
#
# COMPACT_ATOMS: atom_id res chain seq x y z
N MET A 1 63.34 -31.79 -33.03
CA MET A 1 62.09 -32.01 -32.26
C MET A 1 61.79 -30.70 -31.55
N ILE A 2 60.98 -29.84 -32.16
CA ILE A 2 60.62 -28.52 -31.64
C ILE A 2 59.11 -28.56 -31.39
N PHE A 3 58.70 -28.47 -30.14
CA PHE A 3 57.30 -28.40 -29.73
C PHE A 3 56.82 -26.95 -29.89
N LEU A 4 55.90 -26.70 -30.84
CA LEU A 4 55.09 -25.49 -30.86
C LEU A 4 53.98 -25.64 -29.82
N LEU A 5 53.96 -24.77 -28.80
CA LEU A 5 52.83 -24.57 -27.91
C LEU A 5 51.95 -23.47 -28.51
N LEU A 6 50.80 -23.84 -29.09
CA LEU A 6 49.70 -22.92 -29.37
C LEU A 6 49.05 -22.53 -28.05
N PHE A 7 49.22 -21.27 -27.64
CA PHE A 7 48.37 -20.65 -26.64
C PHE A 7 47.03 -20.30 -27.29
N CYS A 8 45.98 -21.05 -26.96
CA CYS A 8 44.61 -20.62 -27.20
C CYS A 8 44.30 -19.45 -26.26
N CYS A 9 44.19 -18.23 -26.80
CA CYS A 9 43.49 -17.16 -26.12
C CYS A 9 42.02 -17.57 -25.98
N LYS A 10 41.62 -17.93 -24.76
CA LYS A 10 40.22 -18.05 -24.37
C LYS A 10 39.65 -16.63 -24.42
N LYS A 11 38.72 -16.39 -25.34
CA LYS A 11 37.98 -15.14 -25.42
C LYS A 11 37.16 -15.04 -24.13
N GLU A 12 37.47 -14.06 -23.28
CA GLU A 12 36.62 -13.73 -22.13
C GLU A 12 35.28 -13.26 -22.71
N GLU A 13 34.21 -13.99 -22.40
CA GLU A 13 32.85 -13.51 -22.58
C GLU A 13 32.66 -12.32 -21.63
N PRO A 14 32.05 -11.21 -22.11
CA PRO A 14 31.68 -10.12 -21.21
C PRO A 14 30.75 -10.66 -20.12
N PRO A 15 30.79 -10.13 -18.90
CA PRO A 15 29.86 -10.51 -17.86
C PRO A 15 28.43 -10.32 -18.39
N ASP A 16 27.62 -11.37 -18.19
CA ASP A 16 26.18 -11.35 -18.39
C ASP A 16 25.63 -10.13 -17.66
N ASP A 17 25.07 -9.16 -18.41
CA ASP A 17 24.39 -8.01 -17.83
C ASP A 17 23.26 -8.58 -16.98
N LYS A 18 23.32 -8.28 -15.68
CA LYS A 18 22.28 -8.62 -14.72
C LYS A 18 21.03 -7.86 -15.12
N ASP A 19 20.19 -8.53 -15.88
CA ASP A 19 18.76 -8.29 -15.94
C ASP A 19 18.18 -8.74 -14.58
N ASP A 20 18.56 -8.05 -13.49
CA ASP A 20 18.02 -8.24 -12.15
C ASP A 20 16.65 -7.52 -12.10
N THR A 21 15.77 -7.84 -13.07
CA THR A 21 14.37 -7.42 -13.06
C THR A 21 13.64 -8.35 -12.11
N ASP A 22 13.39 -7.87 -10.90
CA ASP A 22 12.56 -8.59 -9.93
C ASP A 22 11.10 -8.48 -10.37
N ILE A 23 10.64 -9.48 -11.13
CA ILE A 23 9.20 -9.65 -11.40
C ILE A 23 8.56 -10.07 -10.08
N VAL A 24 7.79 -9.17 -9.51
CA VAL A 24 7.16 -9.38 -8.20
C VAL A 24 5.95 -10.30 -8.38
N GLN A 25 6.12 -11.56 -7.98
CA GLN A 25 5.02 -12.51 -7.82
C GLN A 25 4.22 -12.14 -6.55
N PRO A 26 2.88 -12.23 -6.56
CA PRO A 26 2.03 -11.93 -5.41
C PRO A 26 2.05 -13.06 -4.36
N GLU A 27 3.23 -13.39 -3.82
CA GLU A 27 3.31 -14.32 -2.68
C GLU A 27 2.86 -13.63 -1.38
N ASP A 28 3.05 -12.31 -1.27
CA ASP A 28 2.46 -11.43 -0.26
C ASP A 28 1.70 -10.29 -0.95
N ALA A 29 0.39 -10.18 -0.69
CA ALA A 29 -0.44 -9.15 -1.33
C ALA A 29 -0.22 -7.74 -0.75
N PHE A 30 0.31 -7.64 0.47
CA PHE A 30 0.35 -6.39 1.23
C PHE A 30 1.68 -6.13 1.91
N CYS A 31 2.15 -4.88 1.81
CA CYS A 31 3.28 -4.41 2.59
C CYS A 31 2.91 -4.28 4.08
N PRO A 32 3.77 -4.72 5.01
CA PRO A 32 3.68 -4.26 6.40
C PRO A 32 3.80 -2.73 6.45
N HIS A 33 2.93 -2.05 7.20
CA HIS A 33 2.89 -0.58 7.24
C HIS A 33 4.20 0.04 7.74
N GLU A 34 4.90 -0.63 8.66
CA GLU A 34 6.20 -0.19 9.18
C GLU A 34 7.34 -0.34 8.16
N GLN A 35 7.10 -1.01 7.03
CA GLN A 35 8.03 -1.17 5.92
C GLN A 35 7.57 -0.43 4.66
N LEU A 36 6.36 0.16 4.64
CA LEU A 36 5.81 0.81 3.45
C LEU A 36 6.60 2.08 3.12
N ILE A 37 7.26 2.07 1.97
CA ILE A 37 8.01 3.23 1.44
C ILE A 37 7.33 3.86 0.23
N GLY A 38 6.33 3.23 -0.35
CA GLY A 38 5.64 3.79 -1.50
C GLY A 38 4.36 3.07 -1.86
N THR A 39 3.53 3.75 -2.65
CA THR A 39 2.31 3.19 -3.20
C THR A 39 2.23 3.49 -4.70
N VAL A 40 1.70 2.55 -5.47
CA VAL A 40 1.32 2.70 -6.87
C VAL A 40 -0.09 2.12 -7.00
N GLY A 41 -1.07 2.96 -7.30
CA GLY A 41 -2.46 2.56 -7.19
C GLY A 41 -3.34 3.14 -8.28
N VAL A 42 -4.22 2.31 -8.83
CA VAL A 42 -5.37 2.77 -9.61
C VAL A 42 -6.64 2.59 -8.80
N THR A 43 -7.41 3.66 -8.69
CA THR A 43 -8.67 3.72 -7.96
C THR A 43 -9.80 4.07 -8.91
N LEU A 44 -10.97 3.46 -8.72
CA LEU A 44 -12.22 3.91 -9.35
C LEU A 44 -13.20 4.46 -8.31
N GLU A 45 -13.39 5.78 -8.35
CA GLU A 45 -14.42 6.50 -7.58
C GLU A 45 -15.07 7.57 -8.47
N GLY A 46 -16.08 7.17 -9.24
CA GLY A 46 -16.69 8.03 -10.27
C GLY A 46 -15.78 8.25 -11.50
N SER A 47 -14.47 8.35 -11.30
CA SER A 47 -13.45 8.38 -12.36
C SER A 47 -12.27 7.44 -12.03
N LEU A 48 -11.55 7.02 -13.07
CA LEU A 48 -10.41 6.11 -12.94
C LEU A 48 -9.14 6.94 -12.75
N GLU A 49 -8.56 6.89 -11.57
CA GLU A 49 -7.44 7.72 -11.15
C GLU A 49 -6.24 6.87 -10.78
N LEU A 50 -5.07 7.25 -11.26
CA LEU A 50 -3.79 6.68 -10.86
C LEU A 50 -3.08 7.65 -9.92
N GLY A 51 -2.58 7.12 -8.81
CA GLY A 51 -1.66 7.80 -7.92
C GLY A 51 -0.43 6.93 -7.67
N ALA A 52 0.75 7.54 -7.69
CA ALA A 52 1.97 6.88 -7.24
C ALA A 52 2.90 7.82 -6.50
N ARG A 53 3.56 7.30 -5.47
CA ARG A 53 4.57 8.02 -4.70
C ARG A 53 5.51 7.05 -4.00
N VAL A 54 6.80 7.30 -4.07
CA VAL A 54 7.84 6.52 -3.40
C VAL A 54 8.70 7.45 -2.54
N PHE A 55 9.12 6.97 -1.38
CA PHE A 55 9.97 7.64 -0.43
C PHE A 55 11.29 6.89 -0.21
N ASP A 56 12.28 7.60 0.29
CA ASP A 56 13.61 7.07 0.63
C ASP A 56 13.62 6.10 1.81
N LYS A 57 12.56 6.08 2.63
CA LYS A 57 12.40 5.20 3.80
C LYS A 57 10.93 5.14 4.25
N ALA A 58 10.64 4.17 5.12
CA ALA A 58 9.32 4.02 5.71
C ALA A 58 8.96 5.19 6.63
N HIS A 59 7.65 5.40 6.82
CA HIS A 59 7.16 6.54 7.57
C HIS A 59 7.64 6.51 9.04
N PRO A 60 8.40 7.52 9.53
CA PRO A 60 9.03 7.46 10.85
C PRO A 60 8.07 7.31 12.04
N TRP A 61 6.81 7.73 11.86
CA TRP A 61 5.75 7.63 12.87
C TRP A 61 5.15 6.23 13.02
N ILE A 62 5.35 5.35 12.05
CA ILE A 62 4.73 4.03 12.04
C ILE A 62 5.73 3.03 12.65
N GLY A 63 5.38 2.49 13.81
CA GLY A 63 6.08 1.38 14.43
C GLY A 63 5.39 0.04 14.20
N PRO A 64 5.89 -1.04 14.83
CA PRO A 64 5.20 -2.32 14.86
C PRO A 64 3.77 -2.19 15.39
N PRO A 65 2.84 -3.06 14.97
CA PRO A 65 1.47 -3.01 15.45
C PRO A 65 1.41 -3.24 16.97
N SER A 66 0.60 -2.46 17.67
CA SER A 66 0.36 -2.61 19.11
C SER A 66 -0.67 -3.71 19.42
N ALA A 67 -1.52 -4.06 18.45
CA ALA A 67 -2.42 -5.20 18.49
C ALA A 67 -2.61 -5.81 17.08
N SER A 68 -2.94 -7.10 17.02
CA SER A 68 -3.19 -7.81 15.76
C SER A 68 -4.26 -8.89 15.93
N SER A 69 -5.08 -9.10 14.90
CA SER A 69 -6.04 -10.19 14.75
C SER A 69 -5.73 -11.00 13.49
N ALA A 70 -6.64 -11.89 13.08
CA ALA A 70 -6.48 -12.65 11.83
C ALA A 70 -6.43 -11.75 10.58
N HIS A 71 -7.18 -10.64 10.58
CA HIS A 71 -7.35 -9.77 9.42
C HIS A 71 -6.90 -8.34 9.66
N CYS A 72 -6.68 -7.93 10.92
CA CYS A 72 -6.45 -6.54 11.26
C CYS A 72 -5.15 -6.34 12.05
N VAL A 73 -4.55 -5.18 11.86
CA VAL A 73 -3.44 -4.67 12.64
C VAL A 73 -3.74 -3.25 13.10
N PHE A 74 -3.43 -2.94 14.35
CA PHE A 74 -3.60 -1.62 14.95
C PHE A 74 -2.22 -0.98 15.18
N HIS A 75 -2.04 0.21 14.63
CA HIS A 75 -0.84 1.03 14.83
C HIS A 75 -1.19 2.24 15.69
N GLU A 76 -0.55 2.33 16.85
CA GLU A 76 -0.77 3.41 17.79
C GLU A 76 0.40 4.40 17.76
N TYR A 77 0.11 5.67 17.50
CA TYR A 77 1.11 6.71 17.62
C TYR A 77 1.21 7.24 19.06
N GLN A 78 2.34 6.96 19.72
CA GLN A 78 2.60 7.41 21.09
C GLN A 78 3.87 8.27 21.22
N ALA A 79 4.43 8.75 20.11
CA ALA A 79 5.76 9.34 20.14
C ALA A 79 5.82 10.63 20.99
N GLN A 80 6.79 10.67 21.90
CA GLN A 80 7.06 11.82 22.77
C GLN A 80 8.53 12.23 22.64
N CYS A 81 8.81 13.18 21.76
CA CYS A 81 10.14 13.77 21.63
C CYS A 81 10.20 15.16 22.25
N LYS A 82 11.42 15.63 22.50
CA LYS A 82 11.69 17.07 22.52
C LYS A 82 11.44 17.64 21.12
N PRO A 83 11.22 18.96 20.98
CA PRO A 83 11.14 19.58 19.65
C PRO A 83 12.35 19.18 18.80
N CYS A 84 12.08 18.64 17.61
CA CYS A 84 13.11 18.23 16.66
C CYS A 84 13.62 19.42 15.85
N ASP A 85 14.84 19.28 15.30
CA ASP A 85 15.42 20.30 14.44
C ASP A 85 14.69 20.39 13.10
N SER A 86 14.98 21.44 12.32
CA SER A 86 14.37 21.63 11.00
C SER A 86 14.69 20.45 10.06
N GLY A 87 13.66 19.89 9.43
CA GLY A 87 13.78 18.71 8.56
C GLY A 87 13.76 17.37 9.31
N GLN A 88 13.50 17.38 10.61
CA GLN A 88 13.37 16.19 11.44
C GLN A 88 11.97 16.05 12.02
N VAL A 89 11.57 14.80 12.25
CA VAL A 89 10.31 14.41 12.88
C VAL A 89 10.57 13.47 14.05
N CYS A 90 9.65 13.46 15.01
CA CYS A 90 9.69 12.53 16.13
C CYS A 90 9.27 11.14 15.67
N SER A 91 10.19 10.18 15.65
CA SER A 91 9.92 8.80 15.28
C SER A 91 9.06 8.08 16.32
N PHE A 92 8.46 6.96 15.93
CA PHE A 92 7.77 6.04 16.84
C PHE A 92 8.63 5.68 18.07
N ALA A 93 9.95 5.51 17.90
CA ALA A 93 10.88 5.19 18.98
C ALA A 93 11.16 6.36 19.95
N GLY A 94 10.59 7.54 19.71
CA GLY A 94 10.83 8.73 20.53
C GLY A 94 12.16 9.43 20.22
N GLU A 95 12.65 9.29 19.00
CA GLU A 95 13.90 9.89 18.53
C GLU A 95 13.63 10.92 17.44
N CYS A 96 14.37 12.03 17.43
CA CYS A 96 14.33 12.94 16.29
C CYS A 96 15.15 12.35 15.15
N VAL A 97 14.46 12.03 14.05
CA VAL A 97 15.05 11.46 12.84
C VAL A 97 14.70 12.34 11.65
N ASP A 98 15.48 12.26 10.58
CA ASP A 98 15.17 13.00 9.37
C ASP A 98 13.79 12.60 8.82
N GLU A 99 13.04 13.57 8.31
CA GLU A 99 11.77 13.32 7.62
C GLU A 99 12.00 12.44 6.38
N GLN A 100 10.97 11.69 5.97
CA GLN A 100 11.00 10.97 4.69
C GLN A 100 11.01 11.96 3.52
N ARG A 101 11.72 11.60 2.45
CA ARG A 101 11.82 12.40 1.24
C ARG A 101 11.27 11.60 0.08
N ALA A 102 10.42 12.25 -0.71
CA ALA A 102 9.96 11.63 -1.94
C ALA A 102 11.13 11.47 -2.91
N VAL A 103 11.16 10.33 -3.59
CA VAL A 103 12.10 10.05 -4.68
C VAL A 103 11.75 10.97 -5.86
N ASP A 104 12.72 11.75 -6.33
CA ASP A 104 12.51 12.80 -7.34
C ASP A 104 12.90 12.37 -8.77
N ASP A 105 13.57 11.23 -8.92
CA ASP A 105 13.97 10.59 -10.19
C ASP A 105 13.17 9.31 -10.49
N LEU A 106 11.97 9.19 -9.91
CA LEU A 106 11.05 8.08 -10.16
C LEU A 106 10.49 8.17 -11.58
N SER A 107 10.40 7.05 -12.30
CA SER A 107 9.67 6.92 -13.57
C SER A 107 8.66 5.78 -13.42
N LEU A 108 7.41 6.02 -13.78
CA LEU A 108 6.35 5.02 -13.79
C LEU A 108 5.88 4.79 -15.21
N ILE A 109 6.01 3.56 -15.70
CA ILE A 109 5.32 3.11 -16.90
C ILE A 109 4.10 2.33 -16.44
N VAL A 110 2.92 2.78 -16.88
CA VAL A 110 1.66 2.07 -16.64
C VAL A 110 1.09 1.62 -17.96
N THR A 111 0.76 0.33 -18.07
CA THR A 111 0.07 -0.23 -19.23
C THR A 111 -1.40 -0.37 -18.92
N VAL A 112 -2.27 0.36 -19.64
CA VAL A 112 -3.72 0.31 -19.49
C VAL A 112 -4.33 -0.36 -20.72
N ASP A 113 -4.95 -1.53 -20.53
CA ASP A 113 -5.53 -2.34 -21.61
C ASP A 113 -4.57 -2.57 -22.80
N GLY A 114 -3.26 -2.68 -22.53
CA GLY A 114 -2.21 -2.88 -23.53
C GLY A 114 -1.64 -1.60 -24.16
N ILE A 115 -2.01 -0.41 -23.65
CA ILE A 115 -1.45 0.87 -24.07
C ILE A 115 -0.54 1.40 -22.96
N GLU A 116 0.72 1.65 -23.29
CA GLU A 116 1.72 2.18 -22.36
C GLU A 116 1.61 3.70 -22.19
N HIS A 117 1.78 4.14 -20.95
CA HIS A 117 1.91 5.53 -20.55
C HIS A 117 3.13 5.70 -19.65
N THR A 118 4.09 6.52 -20.06
CA THR A 118 5.23 6.89 -19.22
C THR A 118 4.90 8.17 -18.46
N LEU A 119 5.04 8.12 -17.14
CA LEU A 119 4.66 9.17 -16.20
C LEU A 119 5.83 9.51 -15.30
N GLU A 120 6.02 10.80 -15.07
CA GLU A 120 7.07 11.37 -14.25
C GLU A 120 6.46 12.11 -13.04
N PRO A 121 7.14 12.14 -11.89
CA PRO A 121 6.72 12.87 -10.71
C PRO A 121 6.50 14.35 -10.98
N LYS A 122 5.43 14.86 -10.38
CA LYS A 122 5.13 16.28 -10.30
C LYS A 122 5.50 16.77 -8.89
N ASP A 123 4.91 17.89 -8.47
CA ASP A 123 5.18 18.52 -7.18
C ASP A 123 5.23 17.50 -6.01
N LEU A 124 6.29 17.60 -5.20
CA LEU A 124 6.53 16.75 -4.02
C LEU A 124 6.69 15.25 -4.31
N GLY A 125 7.05 14.88 -5.54
CA GLY A 125 7.30 13.49 -5.94
C GLY A 125 6.02 12.68 -6.19
N LEU A 126 4.88 13.34 -6.37
CA LEU A 126 3.60 12.69 -6.66
C LEU A 126 3.44 12.49 -8.17
N ILE A 127 3.18 11.26 -8.59
CA ILE A 127 2.65 10.94 -9.92
C ILE A 127 1.13 10.85 -9.80
N TRP A 128 0.43 11.59 -10.66
CA TRP A 128 -1.03 11.54 -10.75
C TRP A 128 -1.48 11.67 -12.20
N GLU A 129 -2.40 10.80 -12.60
CA GLU A 129 -3.01 10.75 -13.92
C GLU A 129 -4.46 10.28 -13.84
N GLN A 130 -5.29 10.71 -14.79
CA GLN A 130 -6.67 10.27 -14.91
C GLN A 130 -6.88 9.56 -16.25
N PHE A 131 -7.57 8.43 -16.23
CA PHE A 131 -7.90 7.65 -17.41
C PHE A 131 -9.41 7.72 -17.68
N ASP A 132 -9.79 7.79 -18.96
CA ASP A 132 -11.21 7.74 -19.35
C ASP A 132 -11.84 6.36 -19.09
N GLN A 133 -11.03 5.30 -19.24
CA GLN A 133 -11.43 3.90 -19.06
C GLN A 133 -10.18 3.02 -18.84
N GLY A 134 -10.37 1.83 -18.30
CA GLY A 134 -9.31 0.84 -18.11
C GLY A 134 -9.81 -0.35 -17.31
N SER A 135 -9.51 -1.56 -17.76
CA SER A 135 -9.88 -2.80 -17.05
C SER A 135 -8.68 -3.63 -16.59
N ARG A 136 -7.55 -3.50 -17.28
CA ARG A 136 -6.33 -4.26 -17.01
C ARG A 136 -5.14 -3.32 -16.92
N PHE A 137 -4.31 -3.54 -15.91
CA PHE A 137 -3.21 -2.66 -15.56
C PHE A 137 -1.94 -3.46 -15.28
N SER A 138 -0.80 -3.01 -15.75
CA SER A 138 0.49 -3.43 -15.20
C SER A 138 1.36 -2.21 -14.96
N PHE A 139 2.32 -2.35 -14.06
CA PHE A 139 3.19 -1.27 -13.64
C PHE A 139 4.65 -1.68 -13.80
N GLU A 140 5.44 -0.76 -14.30
CA GLU A 140 6.90 -0.83 -14.29
C GLU A 140 7.40 0.45 -13.62
N LEU A 141 8.20 0.29 -12.58
CA LEU A 141 8.67 1.36 -11.71
C LEU A 141 10.19 1.39 -11.72
N LEU A 142 10.76 2.54 -12.06
CA LEU A 142 12.21 2.74 -12.18
C LEU A 142 12.65 3.92 -11.32
N TRP A 143 13.69 3.74 -10.51
CA TRP A 143 14.41 4.83 -9.84
C TRP A 143 15.76 4.35 -9.32
N ALA A 144 16.78 5.21 -9.39
CA ALA A 144 18.16 4.81 -9.06
C ALA A 144 18.55 3.47 -9.71
N ASP A 145 18.87 2.45 -8.90
CA ASP A 145 19.22 1.09 -9.34
C ASP A 145 18.03 0.09 -9.22
N ASN A 146 16.83 0.57 -8.87
CA ASN A 146 15.65 -0.28 -8.72
C ASN A 146 14.85 -0.36 -10.03
N HIS A 147 14.45 -1.56 -10.40
CA HIS A 147 13.55 -1.86 -11.50
C HIS A 147 12.53 -2.90 -11.05
N ILE A 148 11.26 -2.50 -10.95
CA ILE A 148 10.17 -3.38 -10.52
C ILE A 148 9.15 -3.49 -11.65
N GLU A 149 8.82 -4.71 -12.04
CA GLU A 149 7.71 -5.01 -12.92
C GLU A 149 6.64 -5.83 -12.19
N THR A 150 5.38 -5.54 -12.46
CA THR A 150 4.26 -6.29 -11.91
C THR A 150 3.58 -7.18 -12.94
N GLU A 151 2.93 -8.26 -12.47
CA GLU A 151 1.92 -8.95 -13.26
C GLU A 151 0.71 -8.04 -13.57
N GLU A 152 -0.16 -8.49 -14.47
CA GLU A 152 -1.39 -7.78 -14.85
C GLU A 152 -2.41 -7.83 -13.71
N PHE A 153 -2.83 -6.66 -13.25
CA PHE A 153 -3.96 -6.44 -12.34
C PHE A 153 -5.25 -6.32 -13.14
N THR A 154 -6.34 -6.81 -12.57
CA THR A 154 -7.70 -6.63 -13.11
C THR A 154 -8.51 -5.72 -12.20
N MET A 155 -9.15 -4.71 -12.79
CA MET A 155 -10.19 -3.93 -12.14
C MET A 155 -11.50 -4.73 -12.17
N PHE A 156 -11.96 -5.19 -11.01
CA PHE A 156 -13.20 -5.97 -10.93
C PHE A 156 -14.42 -5.09 -11.18
N ASP A 157 -15.33 -5.57 -12.02
CA ASP A 157 -16.61 -4.89 -12.30
C ASP A 157 -17.70 -5.21 -11.27
N ASP A 158 -17.46 -6.17 -10.38
CA ASP A 158 -18.48 -6.63 -9.43
C ASP A 158 -18.89 -5.54 -8.45
N ASP A 159 -20.20 -5.46 -8.22
CA ASP A 159 -20.75 -4.61 -7.17
C ASP A 159 -20.69 -5.34 -5.83
N LEU A 160 -19.58 -5.16 -5.11
CA LEU A 160 -19.44 -5.65 -3.75
C LEU A 160 -20.30 -4.82 -2.79
N SER A 161 -21.45 -5.38 -2.37
CA SER A 161 -22.24 -4.80 -1.30
C SER A 161 -21.63 -5.18 0.05
N VAL A 162 -21.18 -4.17 0.79
CA VAL A 162 -20.54 -4.31 2.10
C VAL A 162 -21.51 -3.83 3.18
N THR A 163 -21.61 -4.58 4.27
CA THR A 163 -22.33 -4.19 5.48
C THR A 163 -21.34 -4.04 6.62
N VAL A 164 -21.46 -2.98 7.41
CA VAL A 164 -20.66 -2.75 8.61
C VAL A 164 -21.61 -2.56 9.78
N THR A 165 -21.50 -3.41 10.80
CA THR A 165 -22.31 -3.31 12.02
C THR A 165 -21.39 -3.10 13.22
N ALA A 166 -21.67 -2.08 14.01
CA ALA A 166 -21.01 -1.82 15.27
C ALA A 166 -21.77 -2.49 16.43
N GLN A 167 -21.04 -3.07 17.38
CA GLN A 167 -21.65 -3.69 18.58
C GLN A 167 -21.90 -2.70 19.72
N GLY A 168 -21.30 -1.51 19.65
CA GLY A 168 -21.41 -0.42 20.61
C GLY A 168 -22.16 0.80 20.05
N ASP A 169 -21.86 1.99 20.55
CA ASP A 169 -22.50 3.24 20.13
C ASP A 169 -21.55 4.14 19.34
N TYR A 170 -22.03 5.30 18.90
CA TYR A 170 -21.26 6.22 18.09
C TYR A 170 -19.95 6.72 18.75
N GLU A 171 -19.93 6.86 20.08
CA GLU A 171 -18.75 7.31 20.83
C GLU A 171 -17.82 6.15 21.17
N HIS A 172 -18.38 4.96 21.40
CA HIS A 172 -17.68 3.72 21.69
C HIS A 172 -18.21 2.59 20.78
N PRO A 173 -17.75 2.51 19.52
CA PRO A 173 -18.28 1.60 18.51
C PRO A 173 -18.21 0.12 18.90
N GLY A 174 -17.28 -0.23 19.79
CA GLY A 174 -17.00 -1.61 20.12
C GLY A 174 -16.45 -2.36 18.91
N GLU A 175 -16.75 -3.65 18.86
CA GLU A 175 -16.38 -4.52 17.74
C GLU A 175 -17.15 -4.11 16.47
N LEU A 176 -16.47 -4.17 15.32
CA LEU A 176 -17.09 -4.01 14.01
C LEU A 176 -17.15 -5.34 13.27
N ASP A 177 -18.36 -5.74 12.89
CA ASP A 177 -18.58 -6.84 11.95
C ASP A 177 -18.65 -6.27 10.54
N VAL A 178 -17.70 -6.65 9.69
CA VAL A 178 -17.67 -6.26 8.28
C VAL A 178 -17.96 -7.49 7.44
N SER A 179 -19.01 -7.44 6.63
CA SER A 179 -19.43 -8.58 5.79
C SER A 179 -19.80 -8.16 4.39
N TRP A 180 -19.67 -9.09 3.43
CA TRP A 180 -20.02 -8.92 2.03
C TRP A 180 -20.40 -10.27 1.41
N SER A 181 -20.98 -10.25 0.22
CA SER A 181 -21.21 -11.47 -0.56
C SER A 181 -20.00 -11.77 -1.44
N ASN A 182 -19.56 -13.03 -1.50
CA ASN A 182 -18.43 -13.42 -2.36
C ASN A 182 -18.67 -12.99 -3.83
N PRO A 183 -17.83 -12.11 -4.40
CA PRO A 183 -18.02 -11.60 -5.75
C PRO A 183 -17.66 -12.62 -6.85
N GLY A 184 -16.95 -13.70 -6.52
CA GLY A 184 -16.54 -14.75 -7.45
C GLY A 184 -15.31 -14.42 -8.31
N SER A 185 -14.96 -13.14 -8.46
CA SER A 185 -13.78 -12.69 -9.22
C SER A 185 -12.46 -12.76 -8.44
N GLY A 186 -12.50 -13.10 -7.15
CA GLY A 186 -11.32 -13.17 -6.27
C GLY A 186 -10.94 -11.80 -5.70
N GLY A 187 -9.66 -11.60 -5.42
CA GLY A 187 -9.14 -10.34 -4.86
C GLY A 187 -9.26 -10.23 -3.35
N TYR A 188 -9.15 -8.99 -2.86
CA TYR A 188 -9.15 -8.66 -1.44
C TYR A 188 -10.13 -7.54 -1.12
N VAL A 189 -10.64 -7.61 0.10
CA VAL A 189 -11.39 -6.55 0.76
C VAL A 189 -10.50 -5.97 1.85
N SER A 190 -10.24 -4.66 1.78
CA SER A 190 -9.40 -3.97 2.75
C SER A 190 -10.04 -2.68 3.24
N THR A 191 -9.63 -2.22 4.42
CA THR A 191 -10.00 -0.90 4.94
C THR A 191 -8.85 -0.34 5.77
N LEU A 192 -8.73 0.98 5.77
CA LEU A 192 -7.89 1.73 6.69
C LEU A 192 -8.81 2.65 7.48
N ILE A 193 -8.90 2.40 8.78
CA ILE A 193 -9.70 3.17 9.73
C ILE A 193 -8.73 4.11 10.46
N PRO A 194 -8.66 5.39 10.10
CA PRO A 194 -7.83 6.35 10.81
C PRO A 194 -8.46 6.71 12.17
N ILE A 195 -7.64 7.16 13.11
CA ILE A 195 -8.14 7.90 14.27
C ILE A 195 -8.86 9.14 13.77
N ASN A 196 -9.94 9.52 14.45
CA ASN A 196 -10.72 10.69 14.12
C ASN A 196 -9.82 11.92 13.89
N HIS A 197 -10.11 12.69 12.83
CA HIS A 197 -9.28 13.79 12.36
C HIS A 197 -9.09 14.90 13.41
N HIS A 198 -9.92 14.94 14.46
CA HIS A 198 -9.75 15.86 15.58
C HIS A 198 -8.56 15.54 16.50
N ALA A 199 -8.01 14.31 16.47
CA ALA A 199 -6.82 13.96 17.25
C ALA A 199 -5.50 14.35 16.57
N GLY A 200 -5.48 14.50 15.25
CA GLY A 200 -4.28 14.90 14.50
C GLY A 200 -3.08 13.96 14.68
N ALA A 201 -3.31 12.69 14.99
CA ALA A 201 -2.28 11.66 15.16
C ALA A 201 -2.38 10.61 14.05
N PRO A 202 -1.28 9.98 13.61
CA PRO A 202 -1.29 8.90 12.62
C PRO A 202 -1.60 7.53 13.26
N THR A 203 -2.53 7.49 14.22
CA THR A 203 -3.03 6.22 14.80
C THR A 203 -4.09 5.65 13.87
N PHE A 204 -4.05 4.36 13.55
CA PHE A 204 -5.02 3.73 12.65
C PHE A 204 -5.11 2.22 12.84
N THR A 205 -6.20 1.64 12.36
CA THR A 205 -6.35 0.19 12.16
C THR A 205 -6.43 -0.10 10.67
N SER A 206 -5.67 -1.09 10.21
CA SER A 206 -5.74 -1.58 8.84
C SER A 206 -6.21 -3.02 8.85
N CYS A 207 -7.20 -3.33 8.04
CA CYS A 207 -7.73 -4.68 7.89
C CYS A 207 -7.69 -5.13 6.44
N GLN A 208 -7.44 -6.41 6.23
CA GLN A 208 -7.41 -7.07 4.93
C GLN A 208 -7.89 -8.52 5.04
N ALA A 209 -8.75 -8.92 4.11
CA ALA A 209 -9.26 -10.27 3.98
C ALA A 209 -9.35 -10.66 2.50
N SER A 210 -9.29 -11.96 2.22
CA SER A 210 -9.62 -12.43 0.87
C SER A 210 -11.09 -12.12 0.59
N ALA A 211 -11.43 -11.71 -0.63
CA ALA A 211 -12.83 -11.51 -1.00
C ALA A 211 -13.68 -12.79 -0.86
N SER A 212 -13.03 -13.97 -0.83
CA SER A 212 -13.68 -15.25 -0.56
C SER A 212 -14.04 -15.51 0.90
N ASP A 213 -13.50 -14.73 1.84
CA ASP A 213 -13.73 -14.92 3.28
C ASP A 213 -15.12 -14.45 3.70
N GLU A 214 -15.75 -13.56 2.90
CA GLU A 214 -17.10 -12.99 3.07
C GLU A 214 -17.28 -12.11 4.33
N GLU A 215 -16.36 -12.18 5.29
CA GLU A 215 -16.39 -11.35 6.49
C GLU A 215 -14.99 -11.16 7.11
N PHE A 216 -14.85 -10.08 7.88
CA PHE A 216 -13.85 -10.00 8.94
C PHE A 216 -14.41 -9.20 10.13
N VAL A 217 -13.78 -9.40 11.28
CA VAL A 217 -14.11 -8.69 12.51
C VAL A 217 -12.97 -7.75 12.88
N VAL A 218 -13.31 -6.50 13.20
CA VAL A 218 -12.38 -5.53 13.79
C VAL A 218 -12.61 -5.48 15.30
N PRO A 219 -11.67 -6.00 16.12
CA PRO A 219 -11.86 -6.03 17.57
C PRO A 219 -12.04 -4.64 18.17
N ALA A 220 -12.84 -4.54 19.24
CA ALA A 220 -13.13 -3.28 19.92
C ALA A 220 -11.84 -2.54 20.36
N GLU A 221 -10.82 -3.27 20.82
CA GLU A 221 -9.54 -2.67 21.23
C GLU A 221 -8.76 -1.99 20.09
N MET A 222 -9.13 -2.25 18.84
CA MET A 222 -8.53 -1.63 17.64
C MET A 222 -9.42 -0.52 17.05
N VAL A 223 -10.67 -0.38 17.52
CA VAL A 223 -11.65 0.56 16.98
C VAL A 223 -11.95 1.68 17.96
N ASP A 224 -12.21 1.33 19.22
CA ASP A 224 -12.55 2.31 20.26
C ASP A 224 -11.48 3.40 20.43
N PRO A 225 -10.15 3.12 20.35
CA PRO A 225 -9.14 4.17 20.41
C PRO A 225 -9.18 5.16 19.23
N LEU A 226 -9.80 4.77 18.12
CA LEU A 226 -9.92 5.60 16.91
C LEU A 226 -11.10 6.58 16.99
N SER A 227 -12.11 6.26 17.81
CA SER A 227 -13.33 7.03 18.00
C SER A 227 -13.13 8.16 19.03
N VAL A 228 -12.53 9.27 18.60
CA VAL A 228 -12.23 10.40 19.48
C VAL A 228 -12.93 11.69 19.07
N GLY A 229 -13.53 12.38 20.04
CA GLY A 229 -14.15 13.69 19.83
C GLY A 229 -15.52 13.61 19.15
N THR A 230 -15.58 13.21 17.88
CA THR A 230 -16.82 13.11 17.09
C THR A 230 -17.06 11.71 16.55
N GLY A 231 -16.70 10.68 17.30
CA GLY A 231 -16.97 9.29 16.95
C GLY A 231 -16.00 8.68 15.93
N LEU A 232 -16.38 7.51 15.43
CA LEU A 232 -15.61 6.72 14.46
C LEU A 232 -15.59 7.35 13.07
N GLU A 233 -14.42 7.36 12.44
CA GLU A 233 -14.25 7.75 11.03
C GLU A 233 -14.04 6.52 10.14
N PHE A 234 -15.09 5.71 10.03
CA PHE A 234 -15.13 4.64 9.05
C PHE A 234 -15.65 5.22 7.72
N GLN A 235 -14.74 5.47 6.78
CA GLN A 235 -15.12 6.14 5.53
C GLN A 235 -15.40 5.17 4.39
N SER A 236 -14.58 4.13 4.25
CA SER A 236 -14.67 3.27 3.08
C SER A 236 -14.05 1.88 3.28
N VAL A 237 -14.44 1.00 2.38
CA VAL A 237 -13.83 -0.30 2.12
C VAL A 237 -13.33 -0.30 0.68
N GLN A 238 -12.18 -0.91 0.44
CA GLN A 238 -11.58 -1.06 -0.86
C GLN A 238 -11.74 -2.52 -1.31
N TYR A 239 -12.18 -2.73 -2.54
CA TYR A 239 -12.25 -4.05 -3.16
C TYR A 239 -11.41 -4.07 -4.44
N GLY A 240 -10.42 -4.96 -4.51
CA GLY A 240 -9.49 -4.96 -5.62
C GLY A 240 -8.40 -6.02 -5.58
N THR A 241 -7.43 -5.84 -6.45
CA THR A 241 -6.21 -6.65 -6.54
C THR A 241 -5.03 -5.88 -5.97
N TYR A 242 -4.13 -6.60 -5.29
CA TYR A 242 -3.00 -6.04 -4.56
C TYR A 242 -1.76 -6.90 -4.77
N ALA A 243 -0.58 -6.26 -4.78
CA ALA A 243 0.70 -6.93 -4.71
C ALA A 243 1.70 -6.06 -3.94
N ALA A 244 2.73 -6.68 -3.38
CA ALA A 244 3.77 -5.99 -2.63
C ALA A 244 5.15 -6.33 -3.19
N ALA A 245 5.97 -5.30 -3.41
CA ALA A 245 7.36 -5.44 -3.86
C ALA A 245 8.32 -5.03 -2.75
N PHE A 246 9.22 -5.92 -2.35
CA PHE A 246 10.25 -5.63 -1.37
C PHE A 246 11.54 -5.23 -2.06
N VAL A 247 12.12 -4.12 -1.62
CA VAL A 247 13.39 -3.57 -2.11
C VAL A 247 14.29 -3.22 -0.92
N ASP A 248 15.55 -2.90 -1.20
CA ASP A 248 16.43 -2.34 -0.19
C ASP A 248 15.81 -1.05 0.38
N GLY A 249 15.46 -1.08 1.67
CA GLY A 249 14.88 0.05 2.40
C GLY A 249 13.38 -0.08 2.71
N GLY A 250 12.67 -1.04 2.12
CA GLY A 250 11.30 -1.38 2.53
C GLY A 250 10.44 -1.98 1.42
N CYS A 251 9.17 -1.57 1.35
CA CYS A 251 8.15 -2.23 0.54
C CYS A 251 7.27 -1.21 -0.22
N ILE A 252 6.95 -1.53 -1.47
CA ILE A 252 6.05 -0.74 -2.31
C ILE A 252 4.75 -1.51 -2.52
N GLN A 253 3.63 -0.88 -2.19
CA GLN A 253 2.30 -1.45 -2.39
C GLN A 253 1.78 -1.10 -3.79
N PHE A 254 1.41 -2.12 -4.54
CA PHE A 254 0.67 -2.00 -5.79
C PHE A 254 -0.79 -2.35 -5.57
N SER A 255 -1.71 -1.60 -6.18
CA SER A 255 -3.14 -1.85 -6.00
C SER A 255 -4.00 -1.39 -7.17
N VAL A 256 -5.03 -2.15 -7.52
CA VAL A 256 -6.11 -1.73 -8.43
C VAL A 256 -7.44 -2.03 -7.75
N PHE A 257 -8.15 -1.01 -7.29
CA PHE A 257 -9.33 -1.19 -6.47
C PHE A 257 -10.46 -0.19 -6.73
N ARG A 258 -11.63 -0.50 -6.17
CA ARG A 258 -12.79 0.38 -6.11
C ARG A 258 -13.12 0.71 -4.67
N TYR A 259 -13.53 1.93 -4.41
CA TYR A 259 -14.13 2.27 -3.12
C TYR A 259 -15.57 1.75 -3.02
N ARG A 260 -15.92 1.35 -1.80
CA ARG A 260 -17.27 1.10 -1.32
C ARG A 260 -17.45 1.94 -0.06
N PHE A 261 -18.56 2.65 0.01
CA PHE A 261 -18.87 3.57 1.11
C PHE A 261 -20.07 3.00 1.89
N PRO A 262 -19.88 1.93 2.67
CA PRO A 262 -20.96 1.40 3.50
C PRO A 262 -21.26 2.40 4.63
N ASP A 263 -22.54 2.50 4.98
CA ASP A 263 -22.92 3.10 6.26
C ASP A 263 -22.55 2.14 7.40
N VAL A 264 -22.17 2.68 8.55
CA VAL A 264 -22.01 1.90 9.78
C VAL A 264 -23.35 1.86 10.51
N ASP A 265 -23.90 0.66 10.68
CA ASP A 265 -25.11 0.43 11.45
C ASP A 265 -24.78 0.33 12.95
N PHE A 266 -25.38 1.20 13.76
CA PHE A 266 -25.23 1.22 15.21
C PHE A 266 -26.56 0.78 15.86
N PRO A 267 -26.53 0.01 16.97
CA PRO A 267 -27.70 -0.41 17.74
C PRO A 267 -28.54 0.72 18.35
#